data_AF-A0A0B2Q205-F1
#
_entry.id   AF-A0A0B2Q205-F1
#
_cell.length_a   1.000
_cell.length_b   1.000
_cell.length_c   1.000
_cell.angle_alpha   90.00
_cell.angle_beta   90.00
_cell.angle_gamma   90.00
#
_symmetry.space_group_name_H-M   'P 1'
#
loop_
_entity.id
_entity.type
_entity.pdbx_description
1 polymer ?
#
loop_
_entity_poly.entity_id
_entity_poly.type
_entity_poly.pdbx_seq_one_letter_code
_entity_poly.pdbx_strand_id
1 'polypeptide(L)' 'MSRIAESASPFPHRKGVLYKIQHVTGWLDGEKSMAKHMNWMRKFYFYMAPYVSKYPRETYVNYRDLDIGKNKNNNT' A
#
# COMPACT_ATOMS: atom_id res chain seq x y z
N MET A 1 -4.00 -9.44 14.91
CA MET A 1 -5.06 -8.73 15.68
C MET A 1 -6.37 -9.52 15.69
N SER A 2 -6.31 -10.86 15.86
CA SER A 2 -7.43 -11.76 15.53
C SER A 2 -8.60 -11.78 16.53
N ARG A 3 -8.41 -11.19 17.73
CA ARG A 3 -9.43 -11.16 18.80
C ARG A 3 -10.28 -9.88 18.80
N ILE A 4 -10.01 -8.94 17.89
CA ILE A 4 -10.73 -7.66 17.80
C ILE A 4 -11.55 -7.69 16.51
N ALA A 5 -12.82 -7.31 16.57
CA ALA A 5 -13.68 -7.21 15.39
C ALA A 5 -13.14 -6.16 14.40
N GLU A 6 -13.32 -6.39 13.10
CA GLU A 6 -12.87 -5.47 12.04
C GLU A 6 -13.51 -4.10 12.15
N SER A 7 -14.78 -4.05 12.59
CA SER A 7 -15.56 -2.82 12.79
C SER A 7 -15.31 -2.13 14.14
N ALA A 8 -14.50 -2.71 15.03
CA ALA A 8 -14.21 -2.09 16.34
C ALA A 8 -13.46 -0.75 16.23
N SER A 9 -12.87 -0.47 15.05
CA SER A 9 -12.22 0.80 14.72
C SER A 9 -12.15 0.95 13.20
N PRO A 10 -11.78 2.13 12.66
CA PRO A 10 -11.54 2.30 11.22
C PRO A 10 -10.41 1.45 10.62
N PHE A 11 -9.58 0.76 11.43
CA PHE A 11 -8.54 -0.16 10.96
C PHE A 11 -9.08 -1.60 10.90
N PRO A 12 -9.36 -2.15 9.69
CA PRO A 12 -10.10 -3.40 9.54
C PRO A 12 -9.21 -4.66 9.47
N HIS A 13 -7.89 -4.53 9.36
CA HIS A 13 -6.99 -5.66 9.12
C HIS A 13 -6.81 -6.51 10.39
N ARG A 14 -7.70 -7.48 10.62
CA ARG A 14 -7.81 -8.23 11.89
C ARG A 14 -7.60 -9.74 11.75
N LYS A 15 -8.66 -10.55 11.79
CA LYS A 15 -8.63 -12.01 11.78
C LYS A 15 -8.43 -12.47 10.34
N GLY A 16 -7.59 -13.49 10.13
CA GLY A 16 -7.23 -13.97 8.78
C GLY A 16 -5.99 -13.30 8.18
N VAL A 17 -5.62 -12.10 8.63
CA VAL A 17 -4.35 -11.46 8.27
C VAL A 17 -3.20 -12.13 9.01
N LEU A 18 -2.27 -12.75 8.26
CA LEU A 18 -1.08 -13.39 8.82
C LEU A 18 -0.03 -12.35 9.25
N TYR A 19 0.28 -11.42 8.35
CA TYR A 19 1.24 -10.33 8.58
C TYR A 19 1.04 -9.21 7.55
N LYS A 20 1.59 -8.03 7.85
CA LYS A 20 1.65 -6.88 6.94
C LYS A 20 3.06 -6.78 6.38
N ILE A 21 3.19 -6.53 5.07
CA ILE A 21 4.48 -6.25 4.42
C ILE A 21 4.53 -4.77 4.07
N GLN A 22 5.66 -4.12 4.38
CA GLN A 22 5.97 -2.78 3.86
C GLN A 22 7.01 -2.92 2.76
N HIS A 23 6.75 -2.32 1.60
CA HIS A 23 7.73 -2.22 0.52
C HIS A 23 8.30 -0.81 0.49
N VAL A 24 9.62 -0.68 0.60
CA VAL A 24 10.30 0.62 0.65
C VAL A 24 11.55 0.55 -0.21
N THR A 25 11.76 1.58 -1.02
CA THR A 25 13.03 1.84 -1.69
C THR A 25 13.57 3.17 -1.20
N GLY A 26 14.75 3.17 -0.58
CA GLY A 26 15.50 4.38 -0.27
C GLY A 26 16.66 4.55 -1.25
N TRP A 27 16.99 5.80 -1.59
CA TRP A 27 18.15 6.15 -2.41
C TRP A 27 18.69 7.51 -1.99
N LEU A 28 19.95 7.80 -2.33
CA LEU A 28 20.68 8.98 -1.82
C LEU A 28 20.95 10.05 -2.88
N ASP A 29 20.91 9.71 -4.16
CA ASP A 29 21.22 10.60 -5.28
C ASP A 29 20.01 11.42 -5.77
N GLY A 30 19.00 11.58 -4.91
CA GLY A 30 17.85 12.45 -5.14
C GLY A 30 17.11 12.16 -6.44
N GLU A 31 16.79 13.19 -7.22
CA GLU A 31 16.01 13.03 -8.44
C GLU A 31 16.71 12.19 -9.52
N LYS A 32 18.04 12.07 -9.47
CA LYS A 32 18.85 11.38 -10.49
C LYS A 32 18.39 9.94 -10.74
N SER A 33 18.01 9.21 -9.68
CA SER A 33 17.56 7.82 -9.76
C SER A 33 16.08 7.63 -9.41
N MET A 34 15.35 8.71 -9.11
CA MET A 34 13.94 8.65 -8.68
C MET A 34 13.08 7.79 -9.63
N ALA A 35 13.16 8.04 -10.95
CA ALA A 35 12.36 7.30 -11.93
C ALA A 35 12.67 5.79 -11.92
N LYS A 36 13.94 5.41 -11.72
CA LYS A 36 14.37 4.01 -11.62
C LYS A 36 13.77 3.33 -10.40
N HIS A 37 13.87 3.96 -9.23
CA HIS A 37 13.33 3.41 -7.98
C HIS A 37 11.80 3.32 -8.00
N MET A 38 11.11 4.36 -8.49
CA MET A 38 9.66 4.36 -8.65
C MET A 38 9.17 3.27 -9.61
N ASN A 39 9.84 3.09 -10.75
CA ASN A 39 9.49 2.04 -11.72
C ASN A 39 9.71 0.65 -11.12
N TRP A 40 10.86 0.42 -10.47
CA TRP A 40 11.15 -0.85 -9.81
C TRP A 40 10.10 -1.19 -8.75
N MET A 41 9.74 -0.22 -7.91
CA MET A 41 8.76 -0.42 -6.84
C MET A 41 7.38 -0.75 -7.42
N ARG A 42 6.91 -0.03 -8.43
CA ARG A 42 5.64 -0.35 -9.10
C ARG A 42 5.65 -1.75 -9.72
N LYS A 43 6.72 -2.13 -10.43
CA LYS A 43 6.88 -3.48 -10.99
C LYS A 43 6.85 -4.56 -9.91
N PHE A 44 7.55 -4.37 -8.81
CA PHE A 44 7.55 -5.29 -7.69
C PHE A 44 6.16 -5.38 -7.03
N TYR A 45 5.46 -4.27 -6.87
CA TYR A 45 4.09 -4.24 -6.36
C TYR A 45 3.13 -5.03 -7.27
N PHE A 46 3.25 -4.92 -8.59
CA PHE A 46 2.47 -5.73 -9.54
C PHE A 46 2.85 -7.22 -9.49
N TYR A 47 4.13 -7.53 -9.41
CA TYR A 47 4.61 -8.91 -9.26
C TYR A 47 4.04 -9.60 -8.02
N MET A 48 3.87 -8.87 -6.91
CA MET A 48 3.31 -9.41 -5.67
C MET A 48 1.78 -9.63 -5.70
N ALA A 49 1.08 -9.13 -6.72
CA ALA A 49 -0.39 -9.17 -6.79
C ALA A 49 -1.04 -10.55 -6.54
N PRO A 50 -0.53 -11.69 -7.06
CA PRO A 50 -1.17 -12.99 -6.82
C PRO A 50 -0.92 -13.57 -5.42
N TYR A 51 0.00 -13.01 -4.64
CA TYR A 51 0.45 -13.58 -3.35
C TYR A 51 -0.08 -12.83 -2.13
N VAL A 52 -0.77 -11.70 -2.34
CA VAL A 52 -1.29 -10.84 -1.26
C VAL A 52 -2.81 -10.88 -1.22
N SER A 53 -3.40 -10.18 -0.24
CA SER A 53 -4.86 -9.99 -0.15
C SER A 53 -5.48 -9.57 -1.49
N LYS A 54 -6.68 -10.06 -1.77
CA LYS A 54 -7.43 -9.80 -3.00
C LYS A 54 -8.90 -9.55 -2.67
N TYR A 55 -9.54 -8.69 -3.45
CA TYR A 55 -10.97 -8.32 -3.35
C TYR A 55 -11.41 -7.75 -1.98
N PRO A 56 -10.83 -6.62 -1.50
CA PRO A 56 -9.84 -5.76 -2.15
C PRO A 56 -8.39 -6.15 -1.84
N ARG A 57 -7.44 -5.52 -2.54
CA ARG A 57 -6.02 -5.55 -2.13
C ARG A 57 -5.85 -4.58 -0.96
N GLU A 58 -5.70 -5.11 0.24
CA GLU A 58 -5.65 -4.34 1.48
C GLU A 58 -4.41 -3.44 1.56
N THR A 59 -4.59 -2.22 2.05
CA THR A 59 -3.50 -1.25 2.26
C THR A 59 -3.65 -0.56 3.61
N TYR A 60 -2.56 0.02 4.11
CA TYR A 60 -2.56 0.68 5.41
C TYR A 60 -2.53 2.19 5.24
N VAL A 61 -3.52 2.90 5.81
CA VAL A 61 -3.72 4.35 5.62
C VAL A 61 -2.50 5.21 5.98
N ASN A 62 -1.69 4.78 6.96
CA ASN A 62 -0.47 5.52 7.37
C ASN A 62 0.71 5.30 6.40
N TYR A 63 0.61 4.35 5.47
CA TYR A 63 1.52 4.21 4.33
C TYR A 63 0.77 4.69 3.08
N ARG A 64 0.69 6.02 2.94
CA ARG A 64 -0.05 6.65 1.86
C ARG A 64 0.53 6.24 0.51
N ASP A 65 -0.34 5.71 -0.34
CA ASP A 65 -0.04 5.36 -1.71
C ASP A 65 -0.97 6.13 -2.64
N LEU A 66 -0.39 7.06 -3.39
CA LEU A 66 -1.09 7.90 -4.35
C LEU A 66 -1.33 7.20 -5.70
N ASP A 67 -0.70 6.04 -5.93
CA ASP A 67 -0.89 5.23 -7.14
C ASP A 67 -2.23 4.46 -7.09
N ILE A 68 -2.84 4.29 -5.91
CA ILE A 68 -4.14 3.63 -5.73
C ILE A 68 -5.30 4.54 -6.18
N GLY A 69 -5.08 5.85 -6.19
CA GLY A 69 -6.08 6.82 -6.60
C GLY A 69 -5.96 8.13 -5.84
N LYS A 70 -6.59 9.16 -6.39
CA LYS A 70 -6.68 10.50 -5.79
C LYS A 70 -8.11 11.00 -5.95
N ASN A 71 -8.54 11.82 -5.00
CA ASN A 71 -9.78 12.56 -5.17
C ASN A 71 -9.63 13.52 -6.35
N LYS A 72 -10.70 13.70 -7.13
CA LYS A 72 -10.75 14.78 -8.11
C LYS A 72 -10.89 16.09 -7.36
N ASN A 73 -10.15 17.11 -7.77
CA ASN A 73 -10.37 18.46 -7.27
C ASN A 73 -11.70 18.94 -7.83
N ASN A 74 -12.76 18.86 -7.03
CA ASN A 74 -13.98 19.60 -7.32
C ASN A 74 -13.74 21.03 -6.86
N ASN A 75 -13.46 21.94 -7.78
CA ASN A 75 -13.62 23.36 -7.53
C ASN A 75 -15.13 23.62 -7.45
N THR A 76 -15.70 23.55 -6.24
CA THR A 76 -16.98 24.19 -5.92
C THR A 76 -16.77 25.67 -5.74
#